data_AF-A0A8S9Z5Q2-F1
#
_entry.id   AF-A0A8S9Z5Q2-F1
#
_cell.length_a   1.000
_cell.length_b   1.000
_cell.length_c   1.000
_cell.angle_alpha   90.00
_cell.angle_beta   90.00
_cell.angle_gamma   90.00
#
_symmetry.space_group_name_H-M   'P 1'
#
loop_
_entity.id
_entity.type
_entity.pdbx_description
1 polymer ?
#
loop_
_entity_poly.entity_id
_entity_poly.type
_entity_poly.pdbx_seq_one_letter_code
_entity_poly.pdbx_strand_id
1 'polypeptide(L)'
;MKSLSRMGGMDVADTIRRMMSFFIHHDLAVSMNWSRVCNKRAAWDLLSMELVQDAIVSQQRYADVSSEELLIHMRRWFRNARDRAGGRTKRIPKKTKSKDVDLDGD
;
A
#
# COMPACT_ATOMS: atom_id res chain seq x y z
N MET A 1 -14.82 -17.55 4.77
CA MET A 1 -14.43 -16.12 4.78
C MET A 1 -13.35 -15.93 5.84
N LYS A 2 -12.20 -15.32 5.52
CA LYS A 2 -11.13 -15.09 6.51
C LYS A 2 -11.47 -13.83 7.32
N SER A 3 -11.54 -13.93 8.65
CA SER A 3 -11.70 -12.74 9.51
C SER A 3 -10.47 -11.84 9.41
N LEU A 4 -10.66 -10.53 9.27
CA LEU A 4 -9.56 -9.56 9.27
C LEU A 4 -8.72 -9.69 10.54
N SER A 5 -9.35 -9.90 11.70
CA SER A 5 -8.66 -10.08 12.99
C SER A 5 -7.74 -11.30 13.05
N ARG A 6 -7.89 -12.28 12.15
CA ARG A 6 -7.00 -13.44 12.05
C ARG A 6 -5.85 -13.23 11.07
N MET A 7 -5.82 -12.10 10.37
CA MET A 7 -4.78 -11.79 9.41
C MET A 7 -3.59 -11.18 10.16
N GLY A 8 -2.47 -11.89 10.12
CA GLY A 8 -1.21 -11.43 10.70
C GLY A 8 -0.16 -11.10 9.63
N GLY A 9 0.84 -10.34 10.05
CA GLY A 9 2.05 -10.01 9.33
C GLY A 9 3.28 -10.13 10.24
N MET A 10 4.44 -9.78 9.71
CA MET A 10 5.68 -9.75 10.50
C MET A 10 5.65 -8.64 11.56
N ASP A 11 5.09 -7.49 11.21
CA ASP A 11 4.90 -6.32 12.05
C ASP A 11 3.52 -5.67 11.80
N VAL A 12 3.22 -4.58 12.50
CA VAL A 12 1.95 -3.85 12.34
C VAL A 12 1.77 -3.31 10.92
N ALA A 13 2.86 -2.85 10.29
CA ALA A 13 2.85 -2.30 8.95
C ALA A 13 2.51 -3.36 7.90
N ASP A 14 3.10 -4.55 8.01
CA ASP A 14 2.84 -5.70 7.14
C ASP A 14 1.42 -6.25 7.36
N THR A 15 0.96 -6.26 8.62
CA THR A 15 -0.40 -6.66 8.96
C THR A 15 -1.43 -5.73 8.30
N ILE A 16 -1.29 -4.41 8.47
CA ILE A 16 -2.12 -3.39 7.80
C ILE A 16 -2.08 -3.59 6.29
N ARG A 17 -0.87 -3.77 5.73
CA ARG A 17 -0.69 -3.96 4.28
C ARG A 17 -1.47 -5.17 3.78
N ARG A 18 -1.41 -6.31 4.48
CA ARG A 18 -2.15 -7.54 4.13
C ARG A 18 -3.65 -7.32 4.24
N MET A 19 -4.12 -6.75 5.35
CA MET A 19 -5.55 -6.46 5.57
C MET A 19 -6.11 -5.54 4.49
N MET A 20 -5.48 -4.39 4.25
CA MET A 20 -5.94 -3.45 3.22
C MET A 20 -5.91 -4.05 1.82
N SER A 21 -4.90 -4.88 1.51
CA SER A 21 -4.82 -5.55 0.19
C SER A 21 -5.84 -6.67 0.02
N PHE A 22 -6.43 -7.17 1.10
CA PHE A 22 -7.47 -8.20 1.03
C PHE A 22 -8.80 -7.68 0.49
N PHE A 23 -9.15 -6.42 0.79
CA PHE A 23 -10.45 -5.85 0.40
C PHE A 23 -10.39 -4.60 -0.49
N ILE A 24 -9.21 -4.00 -0.71
CA ILE A 24 -9.05 -2.86 -1.62
C ILE A 24 -8.25 -3.31 -2.85
N HIS A 25 -8.92 -3.37 -3.99
CA HIS A 25 -8.28 -3.60 -5.28
C HIS A 25 -7.31 -2.46 -5.65
N HIS A 26 -6.27 -2.76 -6.43
CA HIS A 26 -5.25 -1.80 -6.82
C HIS A 26 -5.85 -0.54 -7.49
N ASP A 27 -6.76 -0.73 -8.45
CA ASP A 27 -7.35 0.39 -9.20
C ASP A 27 -8.15 1.33 -8.27
N LEU A 28 -8.87 0.76 -7.32
CA LEU A 28 -9.56 1.53 -6.28
C LEU A 28 -8.54 2.30 -5.43
N ALA A 29 -7.48 1.63 -4.95
CA ALA A 29 -6.44 2.29 -4.16
C ALA A 29 -5.76 3.45 -4.88
N VAL A 30 -5.61 3.39 -6.22
CA VAL A 30 -5.02 4.47 -7.03
C VAL A 30 -5.99 5.64 -7.22
N SER A 31 -7.30 5.37 -7.34
CA SER A 31 -8.35 6.38 -7.45
C SER A 31 -8.63 7.16 -6.15
N MET A 32 -8.13 6.64 -5.03
CA MET A 32 -8.35 7.20 -3.70
C MET A 32 -7.06 7.80 -3.12
N ASN A 33 -7.21 8.59 -2.07
CA ASN A 33 -6.12 8.93 -1.17
C ASN A 33 -6.67 9.11 0.26
N TRP A 34 -5.77 9.32 1.22
CA TRP A 34 -6.20 9.49 2.60
C TRP A 34 -7.07 10.74 2.79
N SER A 35 -6.67 11.92 2.30
CA SER A 35 -7.27 13.22 2.69
C SER A 35 -8.07 13.94 1.58
N ARG A 36 -8.60 13.25 0.57
CA ARG A 36 -9.39 13.84 -0.54
C ARG A 36 -8.68 14.87 -1.44
N VAL A 37 -7.35 14.85 -1.50
CA VAL A 37 -6.57 15.83 -2.29
C VAL A 37 -6.63 15.50 -3.79
N CYS A 38 -6.59 16.52 -4.67
CA CYS A 38 -6.55 16.35 -6.13
C CYS A 38 -7.72 15.56 -6.75
N ASN A 39 -8.97 15.88 -6.37
CA ASN A 39 -10.20 15.25 -6.91
C ASN A 39 -10.31 13.72 -6.69
N LYS A 40 -9.54 13.18 -5.74
CA LYS A 40 -9.64 11.77 -5.34
C LYS A 40 -10.65 11.59 -4.21
N ARG A 41 -11.25 10.40 -4.13
CA ARG A 41 -12.11 10.04 -2.99
C ARG A 41 -11.27 9.88 -1.73
N ALA A 42 -11.79 10.39 -0.62
CA ALA A 42 -11.17 10.29 0.69
C ALA A 42 -11.38 8.87 1.24
N ALA A 43 -10.30 8.25 1.72
CA ALA A 43 -10.37 6.94 2.34
C ALA A 43 -10.73 6.98 3.82
N TRP A 44 -10.41 8.07 4.52
CA TRP A 44 -10.66 8.22 5.95
C TRP A 44 -12.14 8.11 6.32
N ASP A 45 -13.04 8.51 5.42
CA ASP A 45 -14.49 8.42 5.60
C ASP A 45 -15.07 7.01 5.40
N LEU A 46 -14.25 6.03 5.01
CA LEU A 46 -14.75 4.68 4.77
C LEU A 46 -14.81 3.88 6.07
N LEU A 47 -15.98 3.32 6.39
CA LEU A 47 -16.16 2.34 7.49
C LEU A 47 -15.14 1.19 7.46
N SER A 48 -14.69 0.81 6.26
CA SER A 48 -13.63 -0.21 6.12
C SER A 48 -12.30 0.17 6.78
N MET A 49 -12.01 1.45 6.98
CA MET A 49 -10.80 1.91 7.66
C MET A 49 -10.91 1.76 9.18
N GLU A 50 -12.10 1.98 9.73
CA GLU A 50 -12.40 1.70 11.14
C GLU A 50 -12.29 0.19 11.40
N LEU A 51 -12.88 -0.63 10.53
CA LEU A 51 -12.79 -2.08 10.62
C LEU A 51 -11.36 -2.62 10.65
N VAL A 52 -10.42 -2.00 9.92
CA VAL A 52 -9.01 -2.37 9.96
C VAL A 52 -8.38 -2.03 11.31
N GLN A 53 -8.68 -0.86 11.86
CA GLN A 53 -8.16 -0.45 13.16
C GLN A 53 -8.67 -1.38 14.26
N ASP A 54 -9.98 -1.64 14.30
CA ASP A 54 -10.58 -2.56 15.27
C ASP A 54 -10.02 -3.97 15.14
N ALA A 55 -9.84 -4.46 13.90
CA ALA A 55 -9.26 -5.76 13.65
C ALA A 55 -7.82 -5.87 14.16
N ILE A 56 -7.04 -4.80 14.16
CA ILE A 56 -5.66 -4.79 14.66
C ILE A 56 -5.64 -4.70 16.19
N VAL A 57 -6.39 -3.77 16.76
CA VAL A 57 -6.45 -3.57 18.23
C VAL A 57 -7.01 -4.82 18.92
N SER A 58 -7.90 -5.58 18.27
CA SER A 58 -8.38 -6.86 18.78
C SER A 58 -7.30 -7.96 18.86
N GLN A 59 -6.15 -7.78 18.22
CA GLN A 59 -5.04 -8.74 18.28
C GLN A 59 -4.16 -8.41 19.49
N GLN A 60 -4.03 -9.36 20.42
CA GLN A 60 -3.24 -9.19 21.66
C GLN A 60 -1.81 -8.66 21.42
N ARG A 61 -1.18 -9.03 20.29
CA ARG A 61 0.18 -8.57 19.93
C ARG A 61 0.26 -7.06 19.66
N TYR A 62 -0.83 -6.42 19.25
CA TYR A 62 -0.88 -5.01 18.87
C TYR A 62 -1.78 -4.20 19.81
N ALA A 63 -2.08 -4.71 21.01
CA ALA A 63 -2.95 -4.05 21.98
C ALA A 63 -2.45 -2.66 22.41
N ASP A 64 -1.12 -2.48 22.45
CA ASP A 64 -0.48 -1.22 22.87
C ASP A 64 -0.21 -0.26 21.70
N VAL A 65 -0.56 -0.64 20.47
CA VAL A 65 -0.33 0.22 19.30
C VAL A 65 -1.33 1.37 19.30
N SER A 66 -0.83 2.59 19.25
CA SER A 66 -1.68 3.79 19.20
C SER A 66 -2.45 3.91 17.88
N SER A 67 -3.64 4.49 17.93
CA SER A 67 -4.41 4.80 16.71
C SER A 67 -3.64 5.71 15.76
N GLU A 68 -2.81 6.63 16.28
CA GLU A 68 -1.98 7.51 15.45
C GLU A 68 -0.94 6.72 14.64
N GLU A 69 -0.30 5.72 15.26
CA GLU A 69 0.63 4.82 14.58
C GLU A 69 -0.06 4.01 13.47
N LEU A 70 -1.25 3.45 13.74
CA LEU A 70 -2.05 2.76 12.73
C LEU A 70 -2.36 3.68 11.53
N LEU A 71 -2.79 4.92 11.82
CA LEU A 71 -3.09 5.92 10.80
C LEU A 71 -1.88 6.25 9.94
N ILE A 72 -0.67 6.36 10.53
CA ILE A 72 0.57 6.58 9.78
C ILE A 72 0.78 5.46 8.74
N HIS A 73 0.62 4.20 9.14
CA HIS A 73 0.79 3.05 8.26
C HIS A 73 -0.30 2.98 7.18
N MET A 74 -1.56 3.23 7.52
CA MET A 74 -2.67 3.25 6.57
C MET A 74 -2.51 4.38 5.53
N ARG A 75 -2.12 5.59 5.98
CA ARG A 75 -1.79 6.72 5.10
C ARG A 75 -0.65 6.38 4.16
N ARG A 76 0.42 5.80 4.69
CA ARG A 76 1.60 5.38 3.91
C ARG A 76 1.23 4.32 2.89
N TRP A 77 0.33 3.39 3.24
CA TRP A 77 -0.18 2.40 2.31
C TRP A 77 -0.83 3.10 1.10
N PHE A 78 -1.83 3.97 1.28
CA PHE A 78 -2.47 4.70 0.18
C PHE A 78 -1.50 5.55 -0.63
N ARG A 79 -0.57 6.26 0.03
CA ARG A 79 0.46 7.06 -0.64
C ARG A 79 1.25 6.23 -1.66
N ASN A 80 1.58 4.99 -1.29
CA ASN A 80 2.34 4.08 -2.12
C ASN A 80 1.48 3.27 -3.11
N ALA A 81 0.17 3.52 -3.21
CA ALA A 81 -0.74 2.75 -4.07
C ALA A 81 -0.25 2.66 -5.51
N ARG A 82 0.20 3.79 -6.07
CA ARG A 82 0.70 3.87 -7.46
C ARG A 82 1.92 3.01 -7.75
N ASP A 83 2.67 2.62 -6.72
CA ASP A 83 3.93 1.90 -6.88
C ASP A 83 3.77 0.39 -6.68
N ARG A 84 2.67 -0.06 -6.04
CA ARG A 84 2.43 -1.46 -5.62
C ARG A 84 2.19 -2.45 -6.76
N ALA A 85 1.91 -1.98 -7.99
CA ALA A 85 1.74 -2.82 -9.20
C ALA A 85 2.87 -2.60 -10.23
N GLY A 86 4.11 -2.50 -9.75
CA GLY A 86 5.29 -2.26 -10.62
C GLY A 86 5.39 -0.84 -11.15
N GLY A 87 4.59 0.10 -10.63
CA GLY A 87 4.61 1.50 -11.06
C GLY A 87 5.96 2.19 -10.82
N ARG A 88 6.68 1.76 -9.77
CA ARG A 88 8.05 2.24 -9.50
C ARG A 88 9.00 1.83 -10.62
N THR A 89 8.95 0.57 -11.04
CA THR A 89 9.75 0.03 -12.15
C THR A 89 9.43 0.72 -13.48
N LYS A 90 8.15 1.05 -13.73
CA LYS A 90 7.72 1.78 -14.93
C LYS A 90 8.21 3.22 -14.99
N ARG A 91 8.53 3.85 -13.86
CA ARG A 91 9.09 5.22 -13.78
C ARG A 91 10.61 5.26 -13.89
N ILE A 92 11.29 4.13 -13.74
CA ILE A 92 12.73 4.07 -13.98
C ILE A 92 12.91 4.11 -15.51
N PRO A 93 13.55 5.15 -16.07
CA PRO A 93 13.82 5.18 -17.49
C PRO A 93 14.67 3.96 -17.83
N LYS A 94 14.25 3.18 -18.83
CA LYS A 94 15.09 2.10 -19.38
C LYS A 94 16.37 2.78 -19.86
N LYS A 95 17.50 2.54 -19.20
CA LYS A 95 18.81 2.84 -19.80
C LYS A 95 18.86 2.08 -21.12
N THR A 96 18.72 2.80 -22.22
CA THR A 96 18.98 2.31 -23.57
C THR A 96 20.39 1.78 -23.53
N LYS A 97 20.57 0.46 -23.69
CA LYS A 97 21.89 -0.11 -23.95
C LYS A 97 22.27 0.39 -25.34
N SER A 98 23.10 1.43 -25.42
CA SER A 98 23.89 1.73 -26.61
C SER A 98 24.68 0.47 -26.94
N LYS A 99 24.47 -0.06 -28.14
CA LYS A 99 25.29 -1.13 -28.70
C LYS A 99 26.57 -0.47 -29.19
N ASP A 100 27.64 -0.57 -28.41
CA ASP A 100 28.99 -0.36 -28.95
C ASP A 100 29.43 -1.72 -29.52
N VAL A 101 29.22 -1.91 -30.82
CA VAL A 101 29.87 -2.95 -31.62
C VAL A 101 30.22 -2.31 -32.95
N ASP A 102 31.28 -1.52 -32.97
CA ASP A 102 32.00 -1.20 -34.19
C ASP A 102 32.93 -2.39 -34.48
N LEU A 103 32.46 -3.27 -35.36
CA LEU A 103 33.29 -4.23 -36.08
C LEU A 103 33.68 -3.55 -37.38
N ASP A 104 34.85 -2.91 -37.40
CA ASP A 104 35.53 -2.61 -38.66
C ASP A 104 36.75 -3.54 -38.76
N GLY A 105 36.64 -4.46 -39.72
CA GLY A 105 37.78 -5.17 -40.29
C GLY A 105 38.23 -4.44 -41.55
N ASP A 106 39.54 -4.27 -41.68
CA ASP A 106 40.39 -4.74 -42.79
C ASP A 106 41.86 -4.38 -42.47
#